data_AF-A0A7Y3J529-F1
#
_entry.id   AF-A0A7Y3J529-F1
#
_cell.length_a   1.000
_cell.length_b   1.000
_cell.length_c   1.000
_cell.angle_alpha   90.00
_cell.angle_beta   90.00
_cell.angle_gamma   90.00
#
_symmetry.space_group_name_H-M   'P 1'
#
loop_
_entity.id
_entity.type
_entity.pdbx_description
1 polymer ?
#
loop_
_entity_poly.entity_id
_entity_poly.type
_entity_poly.pdbx_seq_one_letter_code
_entity_poly.pdbx_strand_id
1 'polypeptide(L)'
;MTDSSRVLVFVHGLWFSGHEAFLLRRRLARRLGAADRRFAYHSVRASISESAAALGDYLGGLRADRVDLVGHSMGGLVIVKLFERAPLIRP
;
A
#
# COMPACT_ATOMS: atom_id res chain seq x y z
N MET A 1 3.22 6.71 26.95
CA MET A 1 2.42 6.90 25.72
C MET A 1 3.23 6.37 24.56
N THR A 2 3.04 5.10 24.19
CA THR A 2 3.58 4.57 22.94
C THR A 2 2.76 5.18 21.82
N ASP A 3 3.30 6.21 21.16
CA ASP A 3 2.68 6.75 19.96
C ASP A 3 2.68 5.62 18.91
N SER A 4 1.52 5.01 18.67
CA SER A 4 1.41 3.87 17.77
C SER A 4 1.71 4.33 16.36
N SER A 5 2.83 3.87 15.81
CA SER A 5 3.35 4.27 14.52
C SER A 5 2.44 3.74 13.40
N ARG A 6 1.63 4.64 12.82
CA ARG A 6 0.68 4.30 11.75
C ARG A 6 1.21 4.72 10.39
N VAL A 7 1.08 3.85 9.39
CA VAL A 7 1.52 4.11 8.02
C VAL A 7 0.38 3.88 7.03
N LEU A 8 0.17 4.83 6.13
CA LEU A 8 -0.74 4.70 5.00
C LEU A 8 0.09 4.38 3.75
N VAL A 9 -0.11 3.21 3.15
CA VAL A 9 0.54 2.82 1.90
C VAL A 9 -0.45 2.89 0.75
N PHE A 10 -0.15 3.75 -0.22
CA PHE A 10 -0.94 3.85 -1.44
C PHE A 10 -0.33 2.99 -2.55
N VAL A 11 -1.19 2.23 -3.23
CA VAL A 11 -0.87 1.35 -4.34
C VAL A 11 -1.56 1.89 -5.60
N HIS A 12 -0.76 2.37 -6.56
CA HIS A 12 -1.27 3.00 -7.77
C HIS A 12 -1.87 2.00 -8.77
N GLY A 13 -2.62 2.52 -9.74
CA GLY A 13 -3.20 1.74 -10.84
C GLY A 13 -2.28 1.66 -12.05
N LEU A 14 -2.83 1.18 -13.18
CA LEU A 14 -2.14 1.05 -14.46
C LEU A 14 -1.59 2.40 -14.96
N TRP A 15 -0.36 2.42 -15.49
CA TRP A 15 0.32 3.55 -16.15
C TRP A 15 0.70 4.74 -15.28
N PHE A 16 0.24 4.79 -14.04
CA PHE A 16 0.54 5.86 -13.11
C PHE A 16 1.67 5.49 -12.15
N SER A 17 2.16 6.48 -11.41
CA SER A 17 3.22 6.35 -10.40
C SER A 17 2.75 6.71 -8.98
N GLY A 18 1.45 6.96 -8.81
CA GLY A 18 0.83 7.33 -7.53
C GLY A 18 1.01 8.79 -7.12
N HIS A 19 1.54 9.63 -8.02
CA HIS A 19 1.65 11.09 -7.85
C HIS A 19 0.32 11.80 -8.09
N GLU A 20 -0.52 11.27 -8.97
CA GLU A 20 -1.87 11.75 -9.26
C GLU A 20 -2.76 11.83 -8.01
N ALA A 21 -2.51 10.93 -7.05
CA ALA A 21 -3.25 10.89 -5.79
C ALA A 21 -2.61 11.72 -4.67
N PHE A 22 -1.55 12.51 -4.93
CA PHE A 22 -0.76 13.18 -3.90
C PHE A 22 -1.60 13.96 -2.87
N LEU A 23 -2.52 14.81 -3.36
CA LEU A 23 -3.39 15.62 -2.48
C LEU A 23 -4.32 14.75 -1.63
N LEU A 24 -4.89 13.70 -2.22
CA LEU A 24 -5.77 12.76 -1.53
C LEU A 24 -5.00 12.04 -0.41
N ARG A 25 -3.82 11.50 -0.72
CA ARG A 25 -2.99 10.75 0.22
C ARG A 25 -2.55 11.61 1.38
N ARG A 26 -2.06 12.83 1.11
CA ARG A 26 -1.60 13.76 2.14
C ARG A 26 -2.75 14.25 3.03
N ARG A 27 -3.97 14.35 2.50
CA ARG A 27 -5.16 14.67 3.32
C ARG A 27 -5.59 13.47 4.18
N LEU A 28 -5.57 12.27 3.62
CA LEU A 28 -5.95 11.05 4.33
C LEU A 28 -4.94 10.69 5.43
N ALA A 29 -3.64 10.71 5.12
CA ALA A 29 -2.56 10.47 6.07
C ALA A 29 -2.65 11.42 7.27
N ARG A 30 -2.86 12.72 7.04
CA ARG A 30 -3.08 13.71 8.11
C ARG A 30 -4.30 13.40 8.96
N ARG A 31 -5.42 13.01 8.36
CA ARG A 31 -6.65 12.65 9.09
C ARG A 31 -6.48 11.39 9.94
N LEU A 32 -5.62 10.47 9.51
CA LEU A 32 -5.36 9.21 10.20
C LEU A 32 -4.21 9.31 11.22
N GLY A 33 -3.49 10.43 11.26
CA GLY A 33 -2.24 10.54 12.04
C GLY A 33 -1.16 9.57 11.53
N ALA A 34 -1.15 9.28 10.23
CA ALA A 34 -0.27 8.27 9.63
C ALA A 34 0.82 8.90 8.77
N ALA A 35 1.96 8.21 8.64
CA ALA A 35 2.97 8.56 7.64
C ALA A 35 2.49 8.19 6.23
N ASP A 36 2.68 9.09 5.25
CA ASP A 36 2.29 8.87 3.85
C ASP A 36 3.40 8.11 3.10
N ARG A 37 3.09 6.90 2.63
CA ARG A 37 4.03 6.03 1.90
C ARG A 37 3.46 5.55 0.57
N ARG A 38 4.37 5.29 -0.36
CA ARG A 38 4.09 4.86 -1.74
C ARG A 38 4.71 3.52 -2.01
N PHE A 39 3.91 2.64 -2.57
CA PHE A 39 4.42 1.48 -3.26
C PHE A 39 4.36 1.74 -4.77
N ALA A 40 5.53 1.73 -5.40
CA ALA A 40 5.68 1.87 -6.85
C ALA A 40 6.05 0.52 -7.45
N TYR A 41 5.39 0.13 -8.53
CA TYR A 41 5.61 -1.15 -9.20
C TYR A 41 5.38 -1.05 -10.71
N HIS A 42 5.94 -2.00 -11.47
CA HIS A 42 5.80 -2.05 -12.93
C HIS A 42 4.42 -2.56 -13.34
N SER A 43 3.43 -1.67 -13.39
CA SER A 43 2.03 -2.00 -13.67
C SER A 43 1.76 -2.65 -15.03
N VAL A 44 2.67 -2.54 -16.00
CA VAL A 44 2.51 -3.08 -17.37
C VAL A 44 3.37 -4.33 -17.61
N ARG A 45 4.49 -4.44 -16.91
CA ARG A 45 5.49 -5.49 -17.16
C ARG A 45 5.46 -6.62 -16.14
N ALA A 46 4.84 -6.39 -14.98
CA ALA A 46 4.66 -7.39 -13.95
C ALA A 46 3.20 -7.84 -13.91
N SER A 47 2.99 -9.13 -13.68
CA SER A 47 1.68 -9.68 -13.32
C SER A 47 1.19 -9.11 -11.99
N ILE A 48 -0.12 -9.14 -11.75
CA ILE A 48 -0.73 -8.80 -10.45
C ILE A 48 -0.11 -9.64 -9.33
N SER A 49 0.16 -10.90 -9.65
CA SER A 49 0.84 -11.87 -8.81
C SER A 49 2.24 -11.41 -8.38
N GLU A 50 3.12 -11.03 -9.30
CA GLU A 50 4.45 -10.52 -8.96
C GLU A 50 4.37 -9.20 -8.19
N SER A 51 3.45 -8.32 -8.59
CA SER A 51 3.20 -7.05 -7.92
C SER A 51 2.76 -7.23 -6.47
N ALA A 52 1.95 -8.26 -6.19
CA ALA A 52 1.50 -8.60 -4.84
C ALA A 52 2.61 -9.17 -3.96
N ALA A 53 3.51 -9.99 -4.52
CA ALA A 53 4.70 -10.47 -3.80
C ALA A 53 5.60 -9.28 -3.42
N ALA A 54 5.91 -8.41 -4.38
CA ALA A 54 6.72 -7.22 -4.13
C ALA A 54 6.07 -6.25 -3.14
N LEU A 55 4.74 -6.13 -3.13
CA LEU A 55 4.02 -5.38 -2.11
C LEU A 55 4.19 -6.03 -0.73
N GLY A 56 4.10 -7.35 -0.62
CA GLY A 56 4.33 -8.08 0.62
C GLY A 56 5.74 -7.82 1.20
N ASP A 57 6.77 -7.94 0.36
CA ASP A 57 8.16 -7.67 0.75
C ASP A 57 8.35 -6.22 1.20
N TYR A 58 7.76 -5.27 0.48
CA TYR A 58 7.77 -3.85 0.84
C TYR A 58 7.15 -3.60 2.21
N LEU A 59 5.99 -4.21 2.48
CA LEU A 59 5.29 -4.06 3.75
C LEU A 59 6.05 -4.71 4.90
N GLY A 60 6.70 -5.86 4.68
CA GLY A 60 7.54 -6.53 5.67
C GLY A 60 8.76 -5.70 6.13
N GLY A 61 9.20 -4.76 5.30
CA GLY A 61 10.26 -3.81 5.66
C GLY A 61 9.80 -2.59 6.46
N LEU A 62 8.48 -2.39 6.65
CA LEU A 62 7.96 -1.24 7.38
C LEU A 62 7.97 -1.49 8.90
N ARG A 63 8.56 -0.56 9.66
CA ARG A 63 8.43 -0.51 11.11
C ARG A 63 7.21 0.34 11.46
N ALA A 64 6.06 -0.30 11.61
CA ALA A 64 4.80 0.34 11.93
C ALA A 64 3.92 -0.62 12.75
N ASP A 65 3.21 -0.09 13.74
CA ASP A 65 2.24 -0.85 14.54
C ASP A 65 0.95 -1.12 13.75
N ARG A 66 0.64 -0.24 12.79
CA ARG A 66 -0.51 -0.39 11.90
C ARG A 66 -0.19 0.12 10.50
N VAL A 67 -0.57 -0.68 9.51
CA VAL A 67 -0.48 -0.30 8.10
C VAL A 67 -1.87 -0.32 7.47
N ASP A 68 -2.30 0.81 6.90
CA ASP A 68 -3.52 0.91 6.11
C ASP A 68 -3.17 0.97 4.62
N LEU A 69 -3.85 0.18 3.80
CA LEU A 69 -3.62 0.09 2.36
C LEU A 69 -4.72 0.82 1.60
N VAL A 70 -4.34 1.62 0.60
CA VAL A 70 -5.28 2.29 -0.31
C VAL A 70 -4.89 1.96 -1.74
N GLY A 71 -5.73 1.18 -2.42
CA GLY A 71 -5.54 0.82 -3.82
C GLY A 71 -6.35 1.71 -4.75
N HIS A 72 -5.73 2.21 -5.82
CA HIS A 72 -6.43 2.84 -6.93
C HIS A 72 -6.54 1.89 -8.12
N SER A 73 -7.76 1.65 -8.62
CA SER A 73 -8.02 0.75 -9.75
C SER A 73 -7.28 -0.59 -9.60
N MET A 74 -6.36 -0.95 -10.51
CA MET A 74 -5.56 -2.18 -10.46
C MET A 74 -4.77 -2.35 -9.15
N GLY A 75 -4.40 -1.27 -8.46
CA GLY A 75 -3.75 -1.37 -7.15
C GLY A 75 -4.62 -2.05 -6.10
N GLY A 76 -5.95 -1.98 -6.23
CA GLY A 76 -6.88 -2.75 -5.39
C GLY A 76 -6.77 -4.25 -5.62
N LEU A 77 -6.62 -4.69 -6.87
CA LEU A 77 -6.43 -6.11 -7.22
C LEU A 77 -5.09 -6.64 -6.68
N VAL A 78 -4.04 -5.82 -6.70
CA VAL A 78 -2.74 -6.18 -6.10
C VAL A 78 -2.89 -6.39 -4.59
N ILE A 79 -3.64 -5.52 -3.90
CA ILE A 79 -3.91 -5.65 -2.46
C ILE A 79 -4.73 -6.92 -2.16
N VAL A 80 -5.80 -7.17 -2.91
CA VAL A 80 -6.60 -8.40 -2.75
C VAL A 80 -5.70 -9.62 -2.96
N LYS A 81 -4.86 -9.61 -4.01
CA LYS A 81 -3.97 -10.72 -4.32
C LYS A 81 -2.91 -10.96 -3.23
N LEU A 82 -2.44 -9.90 -2.58
CA LEU A 82 -1.55 -10.00 -1.42
C LEU A 82 -2.23 -10.80 -0.29
N PHE A 83 -3.47 -10.45 0.06
CA PHE A 83 -4.20 -11.12 1.15
C PHE A 83 -4.62 -12.56 0.81
N GLU A 84 -4.88 -12.87 -0.46
CA GLU A 84 -5.11 -14.25 -0.91
C GLU A 84 -3.88 -15.15 -0.71
N ARG A 85 -2.68 -14.59 -0.84
CA ARG A 85 -1.40 -15.32 -0.76
C ARG A 85 -0.89 -15.48 0.66
N ALA A 86 -1.21 -14.53 1.53
CA ALA A 86 -0.84 -14.52 2.92
C ALA A 86 -2.09 -14.79 3.78
N PRO A 87 -2.49 -16.06 4.00
CA PRO A 87 -3.55 -16.32 4.95
C PRO A 87 -3.01 -15.91 6.33
N LEU A 88 -3.60 -14.85 6.91
CA LEU A 88 -3.36 -14.28 8.25
C LEU A 88 -2.28 -13.18 8.35
N ILE A 89 -2.55 -12.01 7.77
CA ILE A 89 -2.22 -10.77 8.48
C ILE A 89 -3.31 -10.64 9.56
N ARG A 90 -2.99 -10.99 10.81
CA ARG A 90 -3.94 -10.84 11.93
C ARG A 90 -4.29 -9.35 12.08
N PRO A 91 -5.57 -9.02 12.33
CA PRO A 91 -6.02 -7.65 12.55
C PRO A 91 -5.33 -7.00 13.76
#